data_AF-A1UD16-F1
#
_entry.id   AF-A1UD16-F1
#
_cell.length_a   1.000
_cell.length_b   1.000
_cell.length_c   1.000
_cell.angle_alpha   90.00
_cell.angle_beta   90.00
_cell.angle_gamma   90.00
#
_symmetry.space_group_name_H-M   'P 1'
#
loop_
_entity.id
_entity.type
_entity.pdbx_description
1 polymer ?
#
loop_
_entity_poly.entity_id
_entity_poly.type
_entity_poly.pdbx_seq_one_letter_code
_entity_poly.pdbx_strand_id
1 'polypeptide(L)'
;MSGVFDGDAELDVAGVRCPVRVRLTGHLSPIDGRYHWQGLAYGAPDDVQAGKQAQLRIGNRSAAVRLVEKIPSGQLMVSGVGEPPYDLWLV
;
A
#
# COMPACT_ATOMS: atom_id res chain seq x y z
N MET A 1 11.99 -7.45 13.61
CA MET A 1 12.39 -7.21 12.21
C MET A 1 11.22 -6.51 11.53
N SER A 2 11.20 -5.18 11.53
CA SER A 2 10.22 -4.39 10.77
C SER A 2 10.88 -4.03 9.46
N GLY A 3 10.88 -4.98 8.55
CA GLY A 3 11.43 -4.75 7.24
C GLY A 3 10.59 -3.72 6.47
N VAL A 4 11.26 -2.93 5.64
CA VAL A 4 10.63 -1.91 4.80
C VAL A 4 10.74 -2.33 3.34
N PHE A 5 9.62 -2.65 2.71
CA PHE A 5 9.57 -2.85 1.27
C PHE A 5 9.65 -1.48 0.58
N ASP A 6 10.55 -1.31 -0.38
CA ASP A 6 10.66 -0.13 -1.24
C ASP A 6 10.81 -0.59 -2.69
N GLY A 7 9.83 -0.29 -3.53
CA GLY A 7 9.84 -0.76 -4.92
C GLY A 7 8.63 -0.34 -5.74
N ASP A 8 8.66 -0.72 -7.01
CA ASP A 8 7.60 -0.41 -7.97
C ASP A 8 6.34 -1.26 -7.74
N ALA A 9 5.19 -0.67 -8.00
CA ALA A 9 3.88 -1.27 -7.84
C ALA A 9 2.86 -0.66 -8.82
N GLU A 10 1.69 -1.29 -8.91
CA GLU A 10 0.52 -0.71 -9.58
C GLU A 10 -0.60 -0.54 -8.57
N LEU A 11 -1.21 0.65 -8.54
CA LEU A 11 -2.42 0.91 -7.78
C LEU A 11 -3.61 0.84 -8.75
N ASP A 12 -4.49 -0.14 -8.56
CA ASP A 12 -5.72 -0.29 -9.33
C ASP A 12 -6.88 0.37 -8.54
N VAL A 13 -7.32 1.52 -9.04
CA VAL A 13 -8.41 2.31 -8.48
C VAL A 13 -9.58 2.25 -9.44
N ALA A 14 -10.65 1.54 -9.04
CA ALA A 14 -11.86 1.37 -9.85
C ALA A 14 -11.60 0.85 -11.28
N GLY A 15 -10.62 -0.05 -11.46
CA GLY A 15 -10.27 -0.64 -12.75
C GLY A 15 -9.22 0.14 -13.54
N VAL A 16 -8.81 1.32 -13.05
CA VAL A 16 -7.73 2.12 -13.64
C VAL A 16 -6.43 1.79 -12.91
N ARG A 17 -5.44 1.28 -13.64
CA ARG A 17 -4.12 0.96 -13.11
C ARG A 17 -3.17 2.14 -13.24
N CYS A 18 -2.61 2.55 -12.11
CA CYS A 18 -1.68 3.66 -12.01
C CYS A 18 -0.32 3.13 -11.53
N PRO A 19 0.76 3.29 -12.31
CA PRO A 19 2.09 2.92 -11.83
C PRO A 19 2.49 3.85 -10.69
N VAL A 20 3.02 3.27 -9.61
CA VAL A 20 3.49 3.99 -8.43
C VAL A 20 4.78 3.35 -7.91
N ARG A 21 5.59 4.10 -7.19
CA ARG A 21 6.60 3.52 -6.28
C ARG A 21 6.00 3.48 -4.88
N VAL A 22 6.25 2.43 -4.11
CA VAL A 22 5.73 2.32 -2.74
C VAL A 22 6.86 2.11 -1.74
N ARG A 23 6.69 2.66 -0.54
CA ARG A 23 7.51 2.35 0.62
C ARG A 23 6.59 1.89 1.74
N LEU A 24 6.63 0.61 2.08
CA LEU A 24 5.67 -0.07 2.96
C LEU A 24 6.38 -0.78 4.12
N THR A 25 5.73 -0.81 5.27
CA THR A 25 6.15 -1.62 6.41
C THR A 25 4.92 -2.15 7.13
N GLY A 26 5.12 -3.12 8.01
CA GLY A 26 4.02 -3.70 8.77
C GLY A 26 4.46 -4.36 10.07
N HIS A 27 3.46 -4.74 10.85
CA HIS A 27 3.61 -5.36 12.15
C HIS A 27 2.41 -6.26 12.45
N LEU A 28 2.62 -7.27 13.30
CA LEU A 28 1.51 -8.04 13.87
C LEU A 28 0.86 -7.20 14.97
N SER A 29 -0.42 -6.91 14.83
CA SER A 29 -1.21 -6.19 15.83
C SER A 29 -1.60 -7.14 16.96
N PRO A 30 -1.30 -6.83 18.23
CA PRO A 30 -1.70 -7.65 19.37
C PRO A 30 -3.20 -7.52 19.69
N ILE A 31 -3.88 -6.50 19.16
CA ILE A 31 -5.29 -6.21 19.45
C ILE A 31 -6.21 -7.21 18.74
N ASP A 32 -5.88 -7.53 17.48
CA ASP A 32 -6.71 -8.37 16.62
C ASP A 32 -5.96 -9.59 16.05
N GLY A 33 -4.66 -9.72 16.35
CA GLY A 33 -3.83 -10.82 15.87
C GLY A 33 -3.56 -10.78 14.35
N ARG A 34 -3.83 -9.67 13.67
CA ARG A 34 -3.66 -9.54 12.21
C ARG A 34 -2.38 -8.78 11.89
N TYR A 35 -1.80 -9.04 10.72
CA TYR A 35 -0.69 -8.25 10.22
C TYR A 35 -1.24 -6.95 9.62
N HIS A 36 -0.87 -5.80 10.18
CA HIS A 36 -1.24 -4.48 9.68
C HIS A 36 -0.04 -3.88 8.97
N TRP A 37 -0.25 -3.39 7.77
CA TRP A 37 0.80 -2.79 6.97
C TRP A 37 0.33 -1.50 6.33
N GLN A 38 1.27 -0.57 6.15
CA GLN A 38 0.98 0.76 5.63
C GLN A 38 2.23 1.41 5.05
N GLY A 39 2.01 2.51 4.34
CA GLY A 39 3.09 3.37 3.91
C GLY A 39 2.65 4.37 2.86
N LEU A 40 3.60 4.78 2.03
CA LEU A 40 3.41 5.82 1.02
C LEU A 40 3.48 5.24 -0.38
N ALA A 41 2.58 5.70 -1.24
CA ALA A 41 2.63 5.55 -2.69
C ALA A 41 3.00 6.88 -3.33
N TYR A 42 4.07 6.86 -4.11
CA TYR A 42 4.65 7.98 -4.83
C TYR A 42 4.19 7.93 -6.30
N GLY A 43 3.85 9.09 -6.85
CA GLY A 43 3.36 9.19 -8.24
C GLY A 43 1.89 8.79 -8.42
N ALA A 44 1.13 8.62 -7.33
CA ALA A 44 -0.30 8.40 -7.41
C ALA A 44 -1.00 9.63 -8.04
N PRO A 45 -1.89 9.45 -9.04
CA PRO A 45 -2.58 10.55 -9.69
C PRO A 45 -3.36 11.47 -8.74
N ASP A 46 -3.54 12.73 -9.12
CA ASP A 46 -4.19 13.77 -8.30
C ASP A 46 -5.71 13.60 -8.15
N ASP A 47 -6.34 12.91 -9.08
CA ASP A 47 -7.75 12.55 -9.04
C ASP A 47 -8.05 11.35 -8.12
N VAL A 48 -7.02 10.66 -7.63
CA VAL A 48 -7.19 9.57 -6.65
C VAL A 48 -7.59 10.14 -5.29
N GLN A 49 -8.81 9.81 -4.88
CA GLN A 49 -9.39 10.31 -3.64
C GLN A 49 -9.12 9.37 -2.45
N ALA A 50 -8.77 9.96 -1.31
CA ALA A 50 -8.72 9.29 -0.03
C ALA A 50 -10.11 8.77 0.40
N GLY A 51 -10.13 7.83 1.35
CA GLY A 51 -11.32 7.18 1.87
C GLY A 51 -11.82 5.99 1.05
N LYS A 52 -11.33 5.80 -0.18
CA LYS A 52 -11.72 4.68 -1.06
C LYS A 52 -10.89 3.41 -0.82
N GLN A 53 -11.39 2.29 -1.32
CA GLN A 53 -10.63 1.05 -1.46
C GLN A 53 -10.00 0.96 -2.85
N ALA A 54 -8.84 0.31 -2.93
CA ALA A 54 -8.12 0.01 -4.16
C ALA A 54 -7.43 -1.36 -4.04
N GLN A 55 -6.86 -1.85 -5.14
CA GLN A 55 -5.99 -3.01 -5.13
C GLN A 55 -4.55 -2.55 -5.36
N LEU A 56 -3.63 -2.92 -4.47
CA LEU A 56 -2.20 -2.71 -4.68
C LEU A 56 -1.59 -4.00 -5.24
N ARG A 57 -0.84 -3.88 -6.34
CA ARG A 57 -0.20 -5.00 -7.04
C ARG A 57 1.31 -4.84 -7.04
N ILE A 58 2.03 -5.88 -6.67
CA ILE A 58 3.50 -5.95 -6.71
C ILE A 58 3.87 -7.27 -7.37
N GLY A 59 4.44 -7.20 -8.57
CA GLY A 59 4.65 -8.39 -9.41
C GLY A 59 3.35 -9.14 -9.67
N ASN A 60 3.30 -10.42 -9.29
CA ASN A 60 2.13 -11.28 -9.45
C ASN A 60 1.18 -11.30 -8.24
N ARG A 61 1.53 -10.62 -7.14
CA ARG A 61 0.71 -10.55 -5.93
C ARG A 61 -0.12 -9.29 -5.89
N SER A 62 -1.27 -9.36 -5.24
CA SER A 62 -2.13 -8.20 -5.01
C SER A 62 -2.84 -8.30 -3.68
N ALA A 63 -3.09 -7.15 -3.06
CA ALA A 63 -3.85 -7.06 -1.83
C ALA A 63 -4.76 -5.82 -1.82
N ALA A 64 -5.87 -5.92 -1.11
CA ALA A 64 -6.77 -4.80 -0.91
C ALA A 64 -6.13 -3.76 0.00
N VAL A 65 -6.23 -2.50 -0.39
CA VAL A 65 -5.74 -1.37 0.37
C VAL A 65 -6.81 -0.31 0.55
N ARG A 66 -6.72 0.40 1.67
CA ARG A 66 -7.43 1.65 1.89
C ARG A 66 -6.54 2.81 1.48
N LEU A 67 -7.12 3.75 0.75
CA LEU A 67 -6.50 5.04 0.45
C LEU A 67 -6.78 5.94 1.65
N VAL A 68 -5.76 6.22 2.46
CA VAL A 68 -5.94 6.85 3.78
C VAL A 68 -6.03 8.36 3.65
N GLU A 69 -5.01 8.96 3.05
CA GLU A 69 -4.86 10.41 2.94
C GLU A 69 -3.94 10.74 1.77
N LYS A 70 -4.22 11.82 1.04
CA LYS A 70 -3.25 12.42 0.13
C LYS A 70 -2.53 13.54 0.89
N ILE A 71 -1.25 13.35 1.20
CA ILE A 71 -0.51 14.29 2.03
C ILE A 71 -0.13 15.55 1.23
N PRO A 72 0.16 16.69 1.87
CA PRO A 72 0.40 17.96 1.18
C PRO A 72 1.51 17.93 0.12
N SER A 73 2.51 17.05 0.28
CA SER A 73 3.60 16.85 -0.68
C SER A 73 3.23 15.96 -1.88
N GLY A 74 1.97 15.51 -1.99
CA GLY A 74 1.41 14.82 -3.14
C GLY A 74 1.43 13.29 -3.07
N GLN A 75 2.11 12.68 -2.09
CA GLN A 75 2.06 11.23 -1.91
C GLN A 75 0.71 10.77 -1.36
N LEU A 76 0.36 9.53 -1.66
CA LEU A 76 -0.85 8.89 -1.15
C LEU A 76 -0.46 7.92 -0.04
N MET A 77 -1.00 8.12 1.16
CA MET A 77 -0.89 7.15 2.24
C MET A 77 -1.85 5.99 1.98
N VAL A 78 -1.35 4.77 2.10
CA VAL A 78 -2.12 3.53 1.93
C VAL A 78 -1.95 2.62 3.13
N SER A 79 -2.98 1.83 3.43
CA SER A 79 -2.92 0.79 4.47
C SER A 79 -3.66 -0.48 4.05
N GLY A 80 -3.23 -1.60 4.59
CA GLY A 80 -3.81 -2.91 4.38
C GLY A 80 -3.72 -3.78 5.62
N VAL A 81 -4.52 -4.84 5.65
CA VAL A 81 -4.57 -5.80 6.76
C VAL A 81 -4.55 -7.22 6.20
N GLY A 82 -3.77 -8.10 6.82
CA GLY A 82 -3.52 -9.46 6.37
C GLY A 82 -2.22 -9.58 5.58
N GLU A 83 -2.17 -10.53 4.65
CA GLU A 83 -1.00 -10.80 3.84
C GLU A 83 -0.70 -9.62 2.89
N PRO A 84 0.48 -8.98 2.99
CA PRO A 84 0.86 -7.92 2.05
C PRO A 84 1.27 -8.50 0.68
N PRO A 85 1.25 -7.70 -0.39
CA PRO A 85 1.68 -8.14 -1.71
C PRO A 85 3.21 -8.18 -1.90
N TYR A 86 4.00 -8.06 -0.82
CA TYR A 86 5.46 -8.09 -0.82
C TYR A 86 6.00 -9.15 0.16
N ASP A 87 7.23 -9.59 -0.04
CA ASP A 87 7.86 -10.57 0.84
C ASP A 87 8.26 -9.95 2.17
N LEU A 88 7.84 -10.60 3.26
CA LEU A 88 8.16 -10.18 4.62
C LEU A 88 9.63 -10.47 5.01
N TRP A 89 10.35 -11.23 4.19
CA TRP A 89 11.71 -11.73 4.47
C TRP A 89 12.82 -11.02 3.68
N LEU A 90 12.50 -10.18 2.69
CA LEU A 90 13.50 -9.50 1.84
C LEU A 90 13.87 -8.10 2.32
N VAL A 91 13.77 -7.85 3.63
CA VAL A 91 13.79 -6.50 4.19
C VAL A 91 14.51 -6.39 5.53
#